data_AF-A0A922NVY8-F1
#
_entry.id   AF-A0A922NVY8-F1
#
_cell.length_a   1.000
_cell.length_b   1.000
_cell.length_c   1.000
_cell.angle_alpha   90.00
_cell.angle_beta   90.00
_cell.angle_gamma   90.00
#
_symmetry.space_group_name_H-M   'P 1'
#
loop_
_entity.id
_entity.type
_entity.pdbx_description
1 polymer ?
#
loop_
_entity_poly.entity_id
_entity_poly.type
_entity_poly.pdbx_seq_one_letter_code
_entity_poly.pdbx_strand_id
1 'polypeptide(L)'
;MDKLHAEMERTVSKTIDNKLVDYQISLSDNFYSKYLSYYDCPYTQEVVKSHRKFFQDLSYYAIYQKLEEITKISIQARLSELDTLVDISDNKDEFNTFFHKKFQFRMPEIPFEKDELEFSNFDLKLQQALNYNPKEDKELRKRRN
;
A
#
# COMPACT_ATOMS: atom_id res chain seq x y z
N MET A 1 8.98 -1.08 -19.14
CA MET A 1 8.52 -0.07 -18.17
C MET A 1 7.29 -0.64 -17.49
N ASP A 2 7.48 -1.12 -16.27
CA ASP A 2 6.50 -1.93 -15.53
C ASP A 2 5.22 -1.16 -15.24
N LYS A 3 4.07 -1.81 -15.48
CA LYS A 3 2.74 -1.23 -15.27
C LYS A 3 2.51 -0.76 -13.83
N LEU A 4 3.26 -1.33 -12.88
CA LEU A 4 3.30 -0.94 -11.47
C LEU A 4 3.90 0.45 -11.27
N HIS A 5 5.06 0.70 -11.87
CA HIS A 5 5.76 1.99 -11.76
C HIS A 5 4.93 3.13 -12.31
N ALA A 6 4.28 2.92 -13.47
CA ALA A 6 3.39 3.91 -14.09
C ALA A 6 2.17 4.28 -13.22
N GLU A 7 1.76 3.41 -12.28
CA GLU A 7 0.64 3.69 -11.37
C GLU A 7 1.05 4.35 -10.07
N MET A 8 2.22 4.00 -9.52
CA MET A 8 2.82 4.84 -8.49
C MET A 8 3.10 6.24 -9.03
N GLU A 9 3.54 6.37 -10.27
CA GLU A 9 3.82 7.67 -10.89
C GLU A 9 2.55 8.52 -10.96
N ARG A 10 1.46 7.96 -11.49
CA ARG A 10 0.15 8.64 -11.53
C ARG A 10 -0.40 9.02 -10.16
N THR A 11 -0.05 8.30 -9.09
CA THR A 11 -0.54 8.59 -7.75
C THR A 11 0.30 9.69 -7.11
N VAL A 12 1.62 9.55 -7.09
CA VAL A 12 2.52 10.51 -6.42
C VAL A 12 2.64 11.83 -7.20
N SER A 13 2.54 11.81 -8.53
CA SER A 13 2.63 13.02 -9.38
C SER A 13 1.46 14.00 -9.25
N LYS A 14 0.38 13.64 -8.54
CA LYS A 14 -0.68 14.59 -8.19
C LYS A 14 -0.28 15.58 -7.10
N THR A 15 0.75 15.23 -6.33
CA THR A 15 1.22 15.98 -5.16
C THR A 15 2.63 16.55 -5.35
N ILE A 16 3.39 16.06 -6.33
CA ILE A 16 4.83 16.30 -6.48
C ILE A 16 5.19 16.46 -7.97
N ASP A 17 6.23 17.23 -8.27
CA ASP A 17 6.71 17.48 -9.63
C ASP A 17 7.05 16.16 -10.37
N ASN A 18 6.33 15.94 -11.47
CA ASN A 18 6.23 14.67 -12.21
C ASN A 18 7.61 14.10 -12.64
N LYS A 19 8.64 14.96 -12.79
CA LYS A 19 9.99 14.55 -13.23
C LYS A 19 10.83 13.83 -12.17
N LEU A 20 10.52 14.01 -10.88
CA LEU A 20 11.28 13.40 -9.78
C LEU A 20 10.57 12.18 -9.20
N VAL A 21 9.30 11.99 -9.54
CA VAL A 21 8.48 10.87 -9.12
C VAL A 21 8.99 9.58 -9.76
N ASP A 22 9.24 9.54 -11.07
CA ASP A 22 9.85 8.38 -11.74
C ASP A 22 11.15 7.93 -11.07
N TYR A 23 11.99 8.90 -10.71
CA TYR A 23 13.27 8.63 -10.06
C TYR A 23 13.09 8.08 -8.64
N GLN A 24 12.19 8.69 -7.86
CA GLN A 24 11.84 8.22 -6.52
C GLN A 24 11.29 6.78 -6.57
N ILE A 25 10.36 6.51 -7.50
CA ILE A 25 9.72 5.21 -7.68
C ILE A 25 10.74 4.12 -7.97
N SER A 26 11.65 4.39 -8.92
CA SER A 26 12.69 3.42 -9.31
C SER A 26 13.63 3.01 -8.18
N LEU A 27 13.76 3.84 -7.13
CA LEU A 27 14.61 3.57 -5.97
C LEU A 27 13.83 3.06 -4.75
N SER A 28 12.51 3.27 -4.72
CA SER A 28 11.68 3.01 -3.54
C SER A 28 10.98 1.65 -3.50
N ASP A 29 11.18 0.80 -4.51
CA ASP A 29 10.55 -0.53 -4.56
C ASP A 29 10.92 -1.38 -3.34
N ASN A 30 12.16 -1.30 -2.85
CA ASN A 30 12.61 -2.03 -1.65
C ASN A 30 11.91 -1.50 -0.39
N PHE A 31 11.92 -0.18 -0.21
CA PHE A 31 11.21 0.49 0.87
C PHE A 31 9.72 0.11 0.92
N TYR A 32 8.98 0.24 -0.17
CA TYR A 32 7.54 -0.05 -0.18
C TYR A 32 7.25 -1.54 0.01
N SER A 33 8.01 -2.43 -0.63
CA SER A 33 7.80 -3.87 -0.49
C SER A 33 7.97 -4.35 0.94
N LYS A 34 9.00 -3.86 1.65
CA LYS A 34 9.20 -4.17 3.06
C LYS A 34 8.25 -3.42 3.99
N TYR A 35 7.91 -2.16 3.70
CA TYR A 35 6.94 -1.45 4.53
C TYR A 35 5.54 -2.09 4.47
N LEU A 36 5.17 -2.65 3.31
CA LEU A 36 3.94 -3.42 3.13
C LEU A 36 3.98 -4.82 3.76
N SER A 37 5.16 -5.40 3.96
CA SER A 37 5.26 -6.69 4.64
C SER A 37 4.79 -6.60 6.10
N TYR A 38 4.88 -5.43 6.74
CA TYR A 38 4.26 -5.18 8.06
C TYR A 38 2.74 -5.33 8.07
N TYR A 39 2.09 -5.25 6.92
CA TYR A 39 0.63 -5.39 6.76
C TYR A 39 0.23 -6.74 6.14
N ASP A 40 1.18 -7.66 5.98
CA ASP A 40 1.02 -8.93 5.25
C ASP A 40 0.47 -8.75 3.83
N CYS A 41 0.78 -7.62 3.19
CA CYS A 41 0.30 -7.29 1.84
C CYS A 41 1.44 -7.31 0.81
N PRO A 42 1.26 -7.96 -0.35
CA PRO A 42 2.25 -7.92 -1.41
C PRO A 42 2.21 -6.55 -2.11
N TYR A 43 3.39 -6.03 -2.45
CA TYR A 43 3.52 -4.81 -3.23
C TYR A 43 3.14 -5.07 -4.70
N THR A 44 1.86 -4.87 -5.02
CA THR A 44 1.29 -5.09 -6.36
C THR A 44 0.53 -3.87 -6.85
N GLN A 45 0.29 -3.86 -8.16
CA GLN A 45 -0.40 -2.77 -8.85
C GLN A 45 -1.80 -2.52 -8.26
N GLU A 46 -2.53 -3.59 -7.94
CA GLU A 46 -3.88 -3.51 -7.39
C GLU A 46 -3.92 -2.86 -6.02
N VAL A 47 -2.95 -3.18 -5.15
CA VAL A 47 -2.81 -2.58 -3.82
C VAL A 47 -2.49 -1.10 -3.92
N VAL A 48 -1.56 -0.71 -4.80
CA VAL A 48 -1.25 0.71 -5.09
C VAL A 48 -2.49 1.46 -5.60
N LYS A 49 -3.30 0.81 -6.43
CA LYS A 49 -4.54 1.35 -6.98
C LYS A 49 -5.66 1.53 -5.98
N SER A 50 -5.80 0.61 -5.05
CA SER A 50 -6.82 0.65 -4.00
C SER A 50 -6.40 1.67 -2.93
N HIS A 51 -5.13 1.66 -2.51
CA HIS A 51 -4.63 2.48 -1.40
C HIS A 51 -3.88 3.74 -1.87
N ARG A 52 -4.35 4.41 -2.94
CA ARG A 52 -3.63 5.54 -3.55
C ARG A 52 -3.28 6.65 -2.57
N LYS A 53 -4.22 6.99 -1.68
CA LYS A 53 -4.02 8.02 -0.65
C LYS A 53 -2.93 7.62 0.34
N PHE A 54 -2.91 6.35 0.74
CA PHE A 54 -1.88 5.81 1.63
C PHE A 54 -0.49 5.98 1.02
N PHE A 55 -0.28 5.58 -0.24
CA PHE A 55 1.02 5.74 -0.89
C PHE A 55 1.40 7.20 -1.12
N GLN A 56 0.43 8.08 -1.44
CA GLN A 56 0.67 9.52 -1.56
C GLN A 56 1.15 10.11 -0.24
N ASP A 57 0.43 9.85 0.86
CA ASP A 57 0.76 10.35 2.18
C ASP A 57 2.08 9.74 2.67
N LEU A 58 2.29 8.43 2.49
CA LEU A 58 3.52 7.76 2.90
C LEU A 58 4.73 8.33 2.16
N SER A 59 4.63 8.48 0.82
CA SER A 59 5.68 9.11 0.01
C SER A 59 5.97 10.52 0.50
N TYR A 60 4.92 11.33 0.67
CA TYR A 60 5.04 12.72 1.07
C TYR A 60 5.69 12.86 2.46
N TYR A 61 5.17 12.17 3.47
CA TYR A 61 5.66 12.27 4.84
C TYR A 61 7.02 11.59 5.03
N ALA A 62 7.27 10.44 4.41
CA ALA A 62 8.54 9.72 4.59
C ALA A 62 9.69 10.37 3.83
N ILE A 63 9.45 10.76 2.57
CA ILE A 63 10.49 11.16 1.62
C ILE A 63 10.57 12.67 1.50
N TYR A 64 9.46 13.36 1.29
CA TYR A 64 9.49 14.78 0.90
C TYR A 64 9.39 15.75 2.07
N GLN A 65 8.77 15.34 3.17
CA GLN A 65 8.58 16.20 4.32
C GLN A 65 9.94 16.57 4.94
N LYS A 66 10.13 17.88 5.15
CA LYS A 66 11.37 18.50 5.65
C LYS A 66 12.60 18.35 4.73
N LEU A 67 12.43 18.04 3.44
CA LEU A 67 13.50 18.28 2.47
C LEU A 67 13.60 19.78 2.18
N GLU A 68 14.75 20.39 2.50
CA GLU A 68 15.03 21.80 2.17
C GLU A 68 15.07 22.01 0.65
N GLU A 69 15.65 21.06 -0.08
CA GLU A 69 15.65 21.03 -1.53
C GLU A 69 15.25 19.63 -2.04
N ILE A 70 14.30 19.60 -2.96
CA ILE A 70 13.84 18.37 -3.62
C ILE A 70 14.73 18.14 -4.85
N THR A 71 15.88 17.51 -4.65
CA THR A 71 16.82 17.13 -5.72
C THR A 71 16.97 15.61 -5.76
N LYS A 72 17.50 15.07 -6.87
CA LYS A 72 17.76 13.63 -6.99
C LYS A 72 18.67 13.12 -5.87
N ILE A 73 19.67 13.90 -5.48
CA ILE A 73 20.64 13.53 -4.44
C ILE A 73 19.96 13.47 -3.07
N SER A 74 19.13 14.47 -2.74
CA SER A 74 18.45 14.49 -1.45
C SER A 74 17.39 13.38 -1.32
N ILE A 75 16.66 13.10 -2.40
CA ILE A 75 15.72 11.97 -2.46
C ILE A 75 16.47 10.64 -2.31
N GLN A 76 17.57 10.45 -3.01
CA GLN A 76 18.37 9.21 -2.93
C GLN A 76 18.93 9.00 -1.52
N ALA A 77 19.49 10.04 -0.91
CA ALA A 77 19.99 9.97 0.47
C ALA A 77 18.86 9.60 1.43
N ARG A 78 17.70 10.27 1.29
CA ARG A 78 16.52 10.01 2.12
C ARG A 78 15.99 8.59 1.99
N LEU A 79 15.88 8.09 0.76
CA LEU A 79 15.46 6.70 0.49
C LEU A 79 16.46 5.68 1.02
N SER A 80 17.76 5.92 0.86
CA SER A 80 18.79 5.02 1.39
C SER A 80 18.69 4.93 2.92
N GLU A 81 18.42 6.06 3.58
CA GLU A 81 18.18 6.05 5.02
C GLU A 81 16.89 5.31 5.38
N LEU A 82 15.81 5.50 4.63
CA LEU A 82 14.56 4.78 4.83
C LEU A 82 14.72 3.27 4.64
N ASP A 83 15.45 2.83 3.61
CA ASP A 83 15.77 1.43 3.37
C ASP A 83 16.54 0.85 4.55
N THR A 84 17.58 1.55 5.05
CA THR A 84 18.30 1.08 6.24
C THR A 84 17.42 1.00 7.48
N LEU A 85 16.45 1.92 7.63
CA LEU A 85 15.51 1.91 8.74
C LEU A 85 14.54 0.73 8.65
N VAL A 86 14.00 0.46 7.46
CA VAL A 86 13.10 -0.68 7.26
C VAL A 86 13.87 -2.01 7.37
N ASP A 87 15.14 -2.05 6.98
CA ASP A 87 15.99 -3.23 7.10
C ASP A 87 16.31 -3.61 8.56
N ILE A 88 16.43 -2.63 9.45
CA ILE A 88 16.70 -2.87 10.89
C ILE A 88 15.43 -3.00 11.72
N SER A 89 14.25 -2.76 11.14
CA SER A 89 12.98 -2.74 11.87
C SER A 89 12.17 -3.99 11.56
N ASP A 90 11.81 -4.74 12.60
CA ASP A 90 11.00 -5.95 12.44
C ASP A 90 9.50 -5.64 12.38
N ASN A 91 9.09 -4.47 12.89
CA ASN A 91 7.70 -4.04 12.93
C ASN A 91 7.52 -2.54 12.66
N LYS A 92 6.28 -2.14 12.34
CA LYS A 92 5.91 -0.75 12.04
C LYS A 92 6.22 0.21 13.19
N ASP A 93 6.06 -0.24 14.44
CA ASP A 93 6.26 0.61 15.62
C ASP A 93 7.74 0.90 15.88
N GLU A 94 8.62 -0.07 15.66
CA GLU A 94 10.07 0.08 15.67
C GLU A 94 10.52 1.02 14.57
N PHE A 95 10.02 0.81 13.35
CA PHE A 95 10.30 1.71 12.23
C PHE A 95 9.90 3.15 12.59
N ASN A 96 8.69 3.37 13.10
CA ASN A 96 8.21 4.69 13.51
C ASN A 96 9.08 5.29 14.62
N THR A 97 9.57 4.47 15.54
CA THR A 97 10.45 4.90 16.63
C THR A 97 11.80 5.35 16.10
N PHE A 98 12.44 4.56 15.22
CA PHE A 98 13.71 4.93 14.61
C PHE A 98 13.58 6.13 13.68
N PHE A 99 12.50 6.19 12.91
CA PHE A 99 12.18 7.31 12.04
C PHE A 99 12.01 8.61 12.83
N HIS A 100 11.25 8.59 13.93
CA HIS A 100 11.10 9.74 14.82
C HIS A 100 12.43 10.16 15.45
N LYS A 101 13.25 9.19 15.87
CA LYS A 101 14.57 9.45 16.47
C LYS A 101 15.52 10.12 15.48
N LYS A 102 15.48 9.72 14.21
CA LYS A 102 16.41 10.21 13.17
C LYS A 102 15.96 11.54 12.58
N PHE A 103 14.68 11.68 12.27
CA PHE A 103 14.16 12.85 11.54
C PHE A 103 13.46 13.87 12.43
N GLN A 104 13.30 13.58 13.73
CA GLN A 104 12.64 14.46 14.71
C GLN A 104 11.24 14.90 14.26
N PHE A 105 10.53 14.02 13.56
CA PHE A 105 9.11 14.18 13.28
C PHE A 105 8.43 12.82 13.26
N ARG A 106 7.15 12.79 13.66
CA ARG A 106 6.34 11.58 13.61
C ARG A 106 5.63 11.53 12.28
N MET A 107 5.70 10.36 11.65
CA MET A 107 4.81 10.05 10.55
C MET A 107 3.38 10.01 11.11
N PRO A 108 2.40 10.65 10.48
CA PRO A 108 1.00 10.48 10.89
C PRO A 108 0.59 9.02 10.77
N GLU A 109 -0.39 8.59 11.57
CA GLU A 109 -0.99 7.28 11.40
C GLU A 109 -1.78 7.27 10.09
N ILE A 110 -1.16 6.77 9.03
CA ILE A 110 -1.82 6.58 7.75
C ILE A 110 -2.59 5.26 7.84
N PRO A 111 -3.93 5.28 7.83
CA PRO A 111 -4.72 4.06 7.87
C PRO A 111 -4.47 3.28 6.59
N PHE A 112 -3.98 2.05 6.73
CA PHE A 112 -4.02 1.07 5.64
C PHE A 112 -5.40 0.42 5.71
N GLU A 113 -6.38 1.05 5.07
CA GLU A 113 -7.74 0.51 4.94
C GLU A 113 -7.66 -0.76 4.10
N LYS A 114 -7.44 -1.93 4.73
CA LYS A 114 -7.67 -3.21 4.07
C LYS A 114 -9.10 -3.13 3.56
N ASP A 115 -9.27 -3.02 2.24
CA ASP A 115 -10.58 -3.17 1.60
C ASP A 115 -11.07 -4.58 1.96
N GLU A 116 -11.76 -4.72 3.09
CA GLU A 116 -12.74 -5.77 3.23
C GLU A 116 -13.68 -5.52 2.08
N LEU A 117 -13.58 -6.34 1.03
CA LEU A 117 -14.58 -6.43 -0.03
C LEU A 117 -15.90 -6.75 0.66
N GLU A 118 -16.61 -5.74 1.12
CA GLU A 118 -18.02 -5.84 1.44
C GLU A 118 -18.72 -6.13 0.11
N PHE A 119 -18.86 -7.42 -0.19
CA PHE A 119 -19.65 -7.86 -1.33
C PHE A 119 -21.00 -7.17 -1.26
N SER A 120 -21.38 -6.47 -2.32
CA SER A 120 -22.72 -5.91 -2.43
C SER A 120 -23.73 -7.03 -2.21
N ASN A 121 -24.92 -6.71 -1.67
CA ASN A 121 -26.03 -7.66 -1.56
C ASN A 121 -26.32 -8.40 -2.87
N PHE A 122 -25.98 -7.78 -4.01
CA PHE A 122 -26.05 -8.40 -5.33
C PHE A 122 -25.01 -9.52 -5.52
N ASP A 123 -23.74 -9.28 -5.16
CA ASP A 123 -22.66 -10.25 -5.33
C ASP A 123 -22.83 -11.46 -4.40
N LEU A 124 -23.32 -11.25 -3.18
CA LEU A 124 -23.69 -12.33 -2.27
C LEU A 124 -24.77 -13.24 -2.87
N LYS A 125 -25.81 -12.64 -3.49
CA LYS A 125 -26.86 -13.40 -4.18
C LYS A 125 -26.32 -14.12 -5.40
N LEU A 126 -25.38 -13.52 -6.13
CA LEU A 126 -24.75 -14.13 -7.29
C LEU A 126 -23.90 -15.34 -6.88
N GLN A 127 -23.10 -15.20 -5.82
CA GLN A 127 -22.30 -16.28 -5.25
C GLN A 127 -23.17 -17.42 -4.74
N GLN A 128 -24.28 -17.12 -4.06
CA GLN A 128 -25.27 -18.13 -3.65
C GLN A 128 -25.89 -18.85 -4.86
N ALA A 129 -26.19 -18.14 -5.95
CA ALA A 129 -26.74 -18.73 -7.16
C ALA A 129 -25.71 -19.60 -7.91
N LEU A 130 -24.44 -19.19 -7.95
CA LEU A 130 -23.36 -19.97 -8.56
C LEU A 130 -23.04 -21.24 -7.77
N ASN A 131 -23.08 -21.16 -6.44
CA ASN A 131 -22.84 -22.29 -5.55
C ASN A 131 -24.10 -23.14 -5.30
N TYR A 132 -25.22 -22.82 -5.96
CA TYR A 132 -26.47 -23.55 -5.79
C TYR A 132 -26.36 -24.96 -6.39
N ASN A 133 -26.37 -25.97 -5.52
CA ASN A 133 -26.41 -27.38 -5.93
C ASN A 133 -27.85 -27.93 -5.88
N PRO A 134 -28.53 -28.15 -7.02
CA PRO A 134 -29.92 -28.58 -7.06
C PRO A 134 -30.17 -30.01 -6.54
N LYS A 135 -29.11 -30.81 -6.33
CA LYS A 135 -29.23 -32.17 -5.77
C LYS A 135 -29.43 -32.16 -4.25
N GLU A 136 -28.79 -31.23 -3.53
CA GLU A 136 -28.95 -31.08 -2.08
C GLU A 136 -30.31 -30.51 -1.68
N ASP A 137 -30.84 -29.56 -2.46
CA ASP A 137 -32.16 -28.96 -2.19
C ASP A 137 -33.30 -29.99 -2.33
N LYS A 138 -33.19 -30.93 -3.28
CA LYS A 138 -34.17 -32.02 -3.44
C LYS A 138 -34.15 -33.01 -2.28
N GLU A 139 -32.98 -33.31 -1.73
CA GLU A 139 -32.84 -34.20 -0.57
C GLU A 139 -33.35 -33.54 0.72
N LEU A 140 -33.14 -32.22 0.89
CA LEU A 140 -33.68 -31.44 2.00
C LEU A 140 -35.22 -31.39 1.99
N ARG A 141 -35.84 -31.24 0.81
CA ARG A 141 -37.31 -31.23 0.67
C ARG A 141 -37.94 -32.60 0.93
N LYS A 142 -37.26 -33.69 0.56
CA LYS A 142 -37.71 -35.06 0.87
C LYS A 142 -37.66 -35.41 2.36
N ARG A 143 -36.74 -34.80 3.13
CA ARG A 143 -36.61 -35.02 4.58
C ARG A 143 -37.61 -34.20 5.41
N ARG A 144 -38.28 -33.22 4.81
CA ARG A 144 -39.25 -32.33 5.47
C ARG A 144 -40.72 -32.67 5.19
N ASN A 145 -40.98 -33.64 4.31
CA ASN A 145 -42.30 -34.23 4.05
C ASN A 145 -42.36 -35.63 4.65
#